data_AF-A0A7Z9XQC5-F1
#
_entry.id   AF-A0A7Z9XQC5-F1
#
_cell.length_a   1.000
_cell.length_b   1.000
_cell.length_c   1.000
_cell.angle_alpha   90.00
_cell.angle_beta   90.00
_cell.angle_gamma   90.00
#
_symmetry.space_group_name_H-M   'P 1'
#
loop_
_entity.id
_entity.type
_entity.pdbx_description
1 polymer ?
#
loop_
_entity_poly.entity_id
_entity_poly.type
_entity_poly.pdbx_seq_one_letter_code
_entity_poly.pdbx_strand_id
1 'polypeptide(L)'
;RLFHQAGCAACHRPGYRTGIIAGQPEQSSQLIWPYTDLLLHDMGDALADHRPEGQANGREWRTAPLWGIGLTETVSGNAFFLHDGRARNLQEAILWHGGEAAAARSNYVAMKKTDRKKLLKFVESL
;
A
#
# COMPACT_ATOMS: atom_id res chain seq x y z
N ARG A 1 -9.65 -4.27 -11.27
CA ARG A 1 -10.19 -3.11 -12.01
C ARG A 1 -10.30 -1.85 -11.15
N LEU A 2 -11.13 -1.82 -10.10
CA LEU A 2 -11.30 -0.61 -9.25
C LEU A 2 -9.99 -0.11 -8.62
N PHE A 3 -9.14 -1.03 -8.18
CA PHE A 3 -7.80 -0.71 -7.65
C PHE A 3 -6.93 0.08 -8.64
N HIS A 4 -6.91 -0.34 -9.91
CA HIS A 4 -6.21 0.38 -10.97
C HIS A 4 -6.91 1.69 -11.33
N GLN A 5 -8.25 1.71 -11.38
CA GLN A 5 -9.02 2.91 -11.68
C GLN A 5 -8.88 4.00 -10.62
N ALA A 6 -8.74 3.61 -9.35
CA ALA A 6 -8.39 4.55 -8.28
C ALA A 6 -7.00 5.14 -8.49
N GLY A 7 -6.06 4.39 -9.09
CA GLY A 7 -4.66 4.76 -9.20
C GLY A 7 -3.76 4.10 -8.16
N CYS A 8 -4.30 3.21 -7.31
CA CYS A 8 -3.53 2.53 -6.25
C CYS A 8 -2.33 1.76 -6.81
N ALA A 9 -2.48 1.17 -8.00
CA ALA A 9 -1.46 0.36 -8.65
C ALA A 9 -0.21 1.14 -9.11
N ALA A 10 -0.20 2.48 -9.02
CA ALA A 10 0.97 3.29 -9.31
C ALA A 10 2.12 3.02 -8.33
N CYS A 11 1.81 2.91 -7.04
CA CYS A 11 2.77 2.58 -5.98
C CYS A 11 2.60 1.12 -5.50
N HIS A 12 1.35 0.66 -5.34
CA HIS A 12 1.06 -0.72 -4.96
C HIS A 12 1.05 -1.66 -6.17
N ARG A 13 2.21 -1.78 -6.82
CA ARG A 13 2.38 -2.58 -8.04
C ARG A 13 2.01 -4.06 -7.80
N PRO A 14 1.05 -4.63 -8.54
CA PRO A 14 0.50 -5.95 -8.21
C PRO A 14 1.53 -7.08 -8.15
N GLY A 15 2.45 -7.18 -9.10
CA GLY A 15 3.27 -8.38 -9.25
C GLY A 15 4.62 -8.19 -9.91
N TYR A 16 5.48 -9.17 -9.67
CA TYR A 16 6.85 -9.28 -10.16
C TYR A 16 7.15 -10.69 -10.61
N ARG A 17 8.08 -10.81 -11.56
CA ARG A 17 8.84 -12.03 -11.75
C ARG A 17 10.19 -11.85 -11.07
N THR A 18 10.56 -12.73 -10.15
CA THR A 18 11.87 -12.67 -9.49
C THR A 18 12.99 -12.93 -10.49
N GLY A 19 14.18 -12.37 -10.21
CA GLY A 19 15.37 -12.63 -11.00
C GLY A 19 15.85 -14.07 -10.89
N ILE A 20 16.82 -14.46 -11.72
CA ILE A 20 17.50 -15.74 -11.61
C ILE A 20 18.62 -15.59 -10.58
N ILE A 21 18.66 -16.48 -9.59
CA ILE A 21 19.64 -16.49 -8.51
C ILE A 21 20.40 -17.81 -8.58
N ALA A 22 21.72 -17.74 -8.75
CA ALA A 22 22.57 -18.92 -8.81
C ALA A 22 22.47 -19.74 -7.51
N GLY A 23 22.29 -21.06 -7.65
CA GLY A 23 22.14 -21.98 -6.51
C GLY A 23 20.79 -21.91 -5.79
N GLN A 24 19.82 -21.14 -6.31
CA GLN A 24 18.51 -20.91 -5.70
C GLN A 24 17.38 -21.01 -6.75
N PRO A 25 17.17 -22.17 -7.40
CA PRO A 25 16.12 -22.33 -8.41
C PRO A 25 14.70 -22.15 -7.86
N GLU A 26 14.50 -22.39 -6.57
CA GLU A 26 13.23 -22.28 -5.85
C GLU A 26 12.77 -20.82 -5.73
N GLN A 27 13.73 -19.87 -5.67
CA GLN A 27 13.47 -18.44 -5.62
C GLN A 27 13.59 -17.78 -7.00
N SER A 28 14.04 -18.51 -8.02
CA SER A 28 14.28 -17.99 -9.37
C SER A 28 13.03 -18.02 -10.25
N SER A 29 12.83 -16.97 -11.06
CA SER A 29 11.72 -16.86 -12.03
C SER A 29 10.32 -17.03 -11.44
N GLN A 30 10.16 -16.82 -10.13
CA GLN A 30 8.91 -16.97 -9.41
C GLN A 30 7.97 -15.80 -9.75
N LEU A 31 6.70 -16.11 -9.99
CA LEU A 31 5.67 -15.10 -10.13
C LEU A 31 5.09 -14.80 -8.75
N ILE A 32 5.26 -13.57 -8.29
CA ILE A 32 4.80 -13.11 -6.99
C ILE A 32 3.87 -11.89 -7.15
N TRP A 33 3.02 -11.67 -6.16
CA TRP A 33 1.94 -10.67 -6.19
C TRP A 33 1.93 -9.72 -4.97
N PRO A 34 3.04 -9.05 -4.60
CA PRO A 34 3.16 -8.38 -3.31
C PRO A 34 2.41 -7.04 -3.19
N TYR A 35 1.87 -6.48 -4.29
CA TYR A 35 1.19 -5.17 -4.29
C TYR A 35 2.02 -4.03 -3.66
N THR A 36 3.27 -3.92 -4.09
CA THR A 36 4.19 -2.84 -3.68
C THR A 36 5.27 -2.69 -4.74
N ASP A 37 5.77 -1.48 -4.91
CA ASP A 37 6.98 -1.23 -5.69
C ASP A 37 8.29 -1.18 -4.89
N LEU A 38 8.19 -1.25 -3.56
CA LEU A 38 9.30 -1.12 -2.62
C LEU A 38 10.05 0.21 -2.74
N LEU A 39 9.48 1.21 -3.43
CA LEU A 39 10.05 2.54 -3.56
C LEU A 39 9.58 3.46 -2.45
N LEU A 40 10.29 4.57 -2.26
CA LEU A 40 9.90 5.67 -1.38
C LEU A 40 8.97 6.61 -2.13
N HIS A 41 7.88 7.01 -1.47
CA HIS A 41 6.90 7.95 -2.00
C HIS A 41 6.58 9.01 -0.97
N ASP A 42 6.39 10.24 -1.44
CA ASP A 42 5.91 11.34 -0.62
C ASP A 42 4.43 11.14 -0.27
N MET A 43 4.15 10.87 1.01
CA MET A 43 2.82 10.68 1.58
C MET A 43 2.17 11.99 2.04
N GLY A 44 2.86 13.13 1.88
CA GLY A 44 2.42 14.47 2.22
C GLY A 44 2.64 14.85 3.68
N ASP A 45 2.55 16.16 3.97
CA ASP A 45 2.88 16.73 5.28
C ASP A 45 2.06 16.16 6.44
N ALA A 46 0.80 15.75 6.19
CA ALA A 46 -0.05 15.16 7.22
C ALA A 46 0.46 13.81 7.75
N LEU A 47 1.30 13.13 6.98
CA LEU A 47 1.97 11.87 7.29
C LEU A 47 3.48 12.06 7.43
N ALA A 48 3.93 13.30 7.64
CA ALA A 48 5.34 13.55 7.93
C ALA A 48 5.66 13.22 9.39
N ASP A 49 6.76 12.50 9.64
CA ASP A 49 7.31 12.34 10.99
C ASP A 49 8.36 13.42 11.35
N HIS A 50 8.71 14.25 10.36
CA HIS A 50 9.74 15.28 10.43
C HIS A 50 11.14 14.76 10.82
N ARG A 51 11.42 13.49 10.55
CA ARG A 51 12.72 12.85 10.80
C ARG A 51 13.32 12.34 9.49
N PRO A 52 14.45 12.90 9.02
CA PRO A 52 15.12 12.37 7.84
C PRO A 52 15.84 11.07 8.16
N GLU A 53 15.82 10.12 7.21
CA GLU A 53 16.54 8.85 7.27
C GLU A 53 17.40 8.69 6.00
N GLY A 54 18.70 8.94 6.14
CA GLY A 54 19.63 8.95 5.00
C GLY A 54 19.26 10.04 3.99
N GLN A 55 18.85 9.65 2.79
CA GLN A 55 18.38 10.57 1.74
C GLN A 55 16.87 10.82 1.80
N ALA A 56 16.12 9.99 2.52
CA ALA A 56 14.67 10.16 2.65
C ALA A 56 14.37 11.29 3.63
N ASN A 57 13.46 12.19 3.25
CA ASN A 57 12.89 13.17 4.14
C ASN A 57 11.70 12.59 4.92
N GLY A 58 11.22 13.30 5.95
CA GLY A 58 10.18 12.77 6.84
C GLY A 58 8.80 12.55 6.21
N ARG A 59 8.58 12.93 4.93
CA ARG A 59 7.34 12.66 4.18
C ARG A 59 7.44 11.41 3.32
N GLU A 60 8.64 10.90 3.10
CA GLU A 60 8.89 9.79 2.19
C GLU A 60 8.78 8.46 2.91
N TRP A 61 7.84 7.63 2.48
CA TRP A 61 7.61 6.32 3.08
C TRP A 61 7.69 5.24 2.01
N ARG A 62 8.30 4.11 2.38
CA ARG A 62 8.35 2.95 1.51
C ARG A 62 6.95 2.35 1.36
N THR A 63 6.52 2.07 0.14
CA THR A 63 5.27 1.33 -0.10
C THR A 63 5.34 -0.05 0.58
N ALA A 64 4.54 -0.30 1.61
CA ALA A 64 4.47 -1.62 2.24
C ALA A 64 3.78 -2.63 1.30
N PRO A 65 4.23 -3.91 1.23
CA PRO A 65 3.47 -4.96 0.56
C PRO A 65 2.07 -5.08 1.17
N LEU A 66 1.05 -5.28 0.33
CA LEU A 66 -0.32 -5.49 0.83
C LEU A 66 -0.64 -6.97 1.07
N TRP A 67 0.33 -7.86 0.89
CA TRP A 67 0.15 -9.28 1.21
C TRP A 67 -0.16 -9.50 2.69
N GLY A 68 -1.26 -10.21 2.93
CA GLY A 68 -1.77 -10.50 4.26
C GLY A 68 -2.32 -9.28 4.99
N ILE A 69 -2.60 -8.17 4.30
CA ILE A 69 -3.10 -6.96 4.97
C ILE A 69 -4.48 -7.18 5.59
N GLY A 70 -5.29 -8.08 5.03
CA GLY A 70 -6.55 -8.50 5.65
C GLY A 70 -6.39 -9.29 6.95
N LEU A 71 -5.18 -9.80 7.24
CA LEU A 71 -4.88 -10.61 8.42
C LEU A 71 -4.29 -9.80 9.58
N THR A 72 -4.12 -8.48 9.43
CA THR A 72 -3.51 -7.63 10.47
C THR A 72 -4.20 -7.79 11.83
N GLU A 73 -5.53 -7.78 11.88
CA GLU A 73 -6.27 -7.97 13.14
C GLU A 73 -6.02 -9.36 13.75
N THR A 74 -6.05 -10.41 12.92
CA THR A 74 -5.80 -11.80 13.36
C THR A 74 -4.40 -11.97 13.94
N VAL A 75 -3.39 -11.34 13.33
CA VAL A 75 -1.97 -11.53 13.70
C VAL A 75 -1.52 -10.58 14.81
N SER A 76 -2.05 -9.35 14.85
CA SER A 76 -1.60 -8.30 15.77
C SER A 76 -2.58 -8.01 16.91
N GLY A 77 -3.79 -8.56 16.88
CA GLY A 77 -4.85 -8.28 17.86
C GLY A 77 -5.45 -6.88 17.75
N ASN A 78 -5.13 -6.14 16.67
CA ASN A 78 -5.64 -4.80 16.37
C ASN A 78 -5.57 -4.53 14.86
N ALA A 79 -6.32 -3.52 14.38
CA ALA A 79 -6.33 -3.10 12.99
C ALA A 79 -5.70 -1.71 12.82
N PHE A 80 -4.41 -1.58 13.13
CA PHE A 80 -3.66 -0.33 12.94
C PHE A 80 -2.84 -0.34 11.66
N PHE A 81 -3.01 0.70 10.84
CA PHE A 81 -2.36 0.86 9.54
C PHE A 81 -1.61 2.18 9.46
N LEU A 82 -0.76 2.31 8.42
CA LEU A 82 0.23 3.37 8.22
C LEU A 82 1.40 3.26 9.20
N HIS A 83 2.48 3.99 8.93
CA HIS A 83 3.74 3.87 9.68
C HIS A 83 3.61 4.25 11.16
N ASP A 84 2.63 5.08 11.51
CA ASP A 84 2.37 5.53 12.88
C ASP A 84 1.14 4.89 13.51
N GLY A 85 0.52 3.91 12.82
CA GLY A 85 -0.63 3.17 13.32
C GLY A 85 -1.91 3.98 13.49
N ARG A 86 -2.00 5.22 12.97
CA ARG A 86 -3.17 6.09 13.24
C ARG A 86 -4.48 5.59 12.65
N ALA A 87 -4.43 4.80 11.58
CA ALA A 87 -5.61 4.38 10.84
C ALA A 87 -6.16 3.08 11.43
N ARG A 88 -7.42 3.07 11.85
CA ARG A 88 -8.07 1.94 12.54
C ARG A 88 -8.74 0.93 11.61
N ASN A 89 -8.69 1.21 10.31
CA ASN A 89 -9.23 0.38 9.23
C ASN A 89 -8.64 0.84 7.90
N LEU A 90 -8.79 0.02 6.86
CA LEU A 90 -8.29 0.31 5.52
C LEU A 90 -8.91 1.56 4.88
N GLN A 91 -10.17 1.87 5.20
CA GLN A 91 -10.80 3.09 4.68
C GLN A 91 -10.11 4.34 5.25
N GLU A 92 -9.85 4.39 6.55
CA GLU A 92 -9.08 5.47 7.16
C GLU A 92 -7.68 5.55 6.56
N ALA A 93 -7.00 4.42 6.36
CA ALA A 93 -5.68 4.40 5.74
C ALA A 93 -5.71 5.03 4.34
N ILE A 94 -6.67 4.65 3.49
CA ILE A 94 -6.84 5.22 2.15
C ILE A 94 -7.09 6.74 2.23
N LEU A 95 -7.90 7.20 3.19
CA LEU A 95 -8.22 8.63 3.34
C LEU A 95 -7.03 9.48 3.83
N TRP A 96 -6.03 8.87 4.47
CA TRP A 96 -4.80 9.56 4.88
C TRP A 96 -3.78 9.74 3.76
N HIS A 97 -3.91 9.04 2.63
CA HIS A 97 -2.96 9.15 1.52
C HIS A 97 -2.94 10.57 0.94
N GLY A 98 -1.84 11.29 1.17
CA GLY A 98 -1.54 12.61 0.64
C GLY A 98 -0.44 12.56 -0.42
N GLY A 99 0.27 13.68 -0.60
CA GLY A 99 1.41 13.78 -1.51
C GLY A 99 1.12 13.20 -2.90
N GLU A 100 1.98 12.30 -3.37
CA GLU A 100 1.83 11.64 -4.68
C GLU A 100 0.54 10.82 -4.80
N ALA A 101 0.04 10.28 -3.69
CA ALA A 101 -1.17 9.47 -3.66
C ALA A 101 -2.47 10.30 -3.52
N ALA A 102 -2.40 11.64 -3.46
CA ALA A 102 -3.57 12.50 -3.29
C ALA A 102 -4.62 12.35 -4.40
N ALA A 103 -4.17 12.14 -5.64
CA ALA A 103 -5.07 11.86 -6.76
C ALA A 103 -5.81 10.51 -6.57
N ALA A 104 -5.10 9.48 -6.10
CA ALA A 104 -5.68 8.18 -5.86
C ALA A 104 -6.71 8.18 -4.73
N ARG A 105 -6.41 8.90 -3.63
CA ARG A 105 -7.38 9.17 -2.56
C ARG A 105 -8.62 9.87 -3.11
N SER A 106 -8.44 10.90 -3.92
CA SER A 106 -9.55 11.69 -4.47
C SER A 106 -10.45 10.84 -5.38
N ASN A 107 -9.84 9.99 -6.22
CA ASN A 107 -10.58 9.03 -7.03
C ASN A 107 -11.37 8.03 -6.17
N TYR A 108 -10.79 7.52 -5.08
CA TYR A 108 -11.50 6.67 -4.12
C TYR A 108 -12.71 7.38 -3.51
N VAL A 109 -12.54 8.63 -3.06
CA VAL A 109 -13.63 9.43 -2.47
C VAL A 109 -14.76 9.65 -3.47
N ALA A 110 -14.44 9.89 -4.75
CA ALA A 110 -15.40 10.09 -5.82
C ALA A 110 -16.15 8.80 -6.25
N MET A 111 -15.65 7.62 -5.87
CA MET A 111 -16.33 6.36 -6.19
C MET A 111 -17.68 6.23 -5.50
N LYS A 112 -18.63 5.59 -6.22
CA LYS A 112 -19.89 5.14 -5.64
C LYS A 112 -19.63 4.31 -4.39
N LYS A 113 -20.51 4.41 -3.38
CA LYS A 113 -20.39 3.67 -2.12
C LYS A 113 -20.22 2.15 -2.34
N THR A 114 -20.89 1.59 -3.35
CA THR A 114 -20.77 0.17 -3.73
C THR A 114 -19.38 -0.19 -4.25
N ASP A 115 -18.75 0.72 -4.99
CA ASP A 115 -17.42 0.48 -5.57
C ASP A 115 -16.33 0.66 -4.52
N ARG A 116 -16.46 1.64 -3.62
CA ARG A 116 -15.59 1.75 -2.45
C ARG A 116 -15.59 0.47 -1.61
N LYS A 117 -16.78 -0.11 -1.34
CA LYS A 117 -16.89 -1.39 -0.62
C LYS A 117 -16.22 -2.54 -1.36
N LYS A 118 -16.37 -2.63 -2.69
CA LYS A 118 -15.72 -3.67 -3.50
C LYS A 118 -14.20 -3.52 -3.50
N LEU A 119 -13.70 -2.30 -3.55
CA LEU A 119 -12.27 -2.01 -3.48
C LEU A 119 -11.71 -2.36 -2.10
N LEU A 120 -12.37 -1.97 -1.01
CA LEU A 120 -11.97 -2.37 0.35
C LEU A 120 -11.91 -3.89 0.49
N LYS A 121 -12.97 -4.60 0.07
CA LYS A 121 -13.02 -6.07 0.12
C LYS A 121 -11.92 -6.73 -0.71
N PHE A 122 -11.53 -6.12 -1.84
CA PHE A 122 -10.39 -6.59 -2.62
C PHE A 122 -9.08 -6.42 -1.85
N VAL A 123 -8.84 -5.25 -1.26
CA VAL A 123 -7.63 -5.00 -0.45
C VAL A 123 -7.57 -5.93 0.78
N GLU A 124 -8.70 -6.16 1.46
CA GLU A 124 -8.81 -7.14 2.56
C GLU A 124 -8.53 -8.58 2.14
N SER A 125 -8.62 -8.90 0.84
CA SER A 125 -8.34 -10.24 0.33
C SER A 125 -6.87 -10.45 -0.08
N LEU A 126 -6.04 -9.42 0.03
CA LEU A 126 -4.60 -9.46 -0.25
C LEU A 126 -3.83 -9.96 0.97
#